data_AF-A0A1A3CU01-F1
#
_entry.id   AF-A0A1A3CU01-F1
#
_cell.length_a   1.000
_cell.length_b   1.000
_cell.length_c   1.000
_cell.angle_alpha   90.00
_cell.angle_beta   90.00
_cell.angle_gamma   90.00
#
_symmetry.space_group_name_H-M   'P 1'
#
loop_
_entity.id
_entity.type
_entity.pdbx_description
1 polymer ?
#
loop_
_entity_poly.entity_id
_entity_poly.type
_entity_poly.pdbx_seq_one_letter_code
_entity_poly.pdbx_strand_id
1 'polypeptide(L)'
;MARQEGGRWDVGVADDAVYVERISESDDKVFEDLLAPDEARALAKLLNKFADKAEESGGSSDSKDSDDKDSDDEDGSDGEDDSDDQDDEDDSDDDEDDSDDDEEDKKDEKDKKDKKDKKDKKNDD
;
A
#
# COMPACT_ATOMS: atom_id res chain seq x y z
N MET A 1 -17.33 2.82 -17.25
CA MET A 1 -16.22 3.78 -17.12
C MET A 1 -16.41 4.47 -15.79
N ALA A 2 -15.69 4.02 -14.76
CA ALA A 2 -15.80 4.60 -13.43
C ALA A 2 -15.40 6.07 -13.53
N ARG A 3 -16.33 6.97 -13.22
CA ARG A 3 -16.01 8.39 -13.05
C ARG A 3 -15.12 8.43 -11.82
N GLN A 4 -13.82 8.63 -12.00
CA GLN A 4 -12.96 8.88 -10.85
C GLN A 4 -13.36 10.25 -10.32
N GLU A 5 -14.13 10.26 -9.22
CA GLU A 5 -14.26 11.44 -8.35
C GLU A 5 -12.84 11.94 -8.05
N GLY A 6 -12.54 13.11 -8.59
CA GLY A 6 -11.20 13.64 -8.80
C GLY A 6 -10.73 14.35 -7.54
N GLY A 7 -10.41 13.58 -6.51
CA GLY A 7 -9.82 14.09 -5.28
C GLY A 7 -8.34 14.46 -5.42
N ARG A 8 -7.86 15.36 -4.54
CA ARG A 8 -6.43 15.68 -4.37
C ARG A 8 -5.75 14.61 -3.52
N TRP A 9 -4.50 14.30 -3.85
CA TRP A 9 -3.61 13.55 -2.96
C TRP A 9 -2.68 14.52 -2.24
N ASP A 10 -2.65 14.47 -0.92
CA ASP A 10 -1.68 15.20 -0.10
C ASP A 10 -0.71 14.20 0.52
N VAL A 11 0.58 14.52 0.46
CA VAL A 11 1.66 13.69 0.98
C VAL A 11 2.61 14.58 1.76
N GLY A 12 3.04 14.12 2.93
CA GLY A 12 4.05 14.83 3.70
C GLY A 12 4.69 13.96 4.75
N VAL A 13 5.49 14.58 5.61
CA VAL A 13 6.30 13.90 6.62
C VAL A 13 5.97 14.47 7.99
N ALA A 14 5.67 13.58 8.94
CA ALA A 14 5.46 13.92 10.33
C ALA A 14 5.92 12.74 11.19
N ASP A 15 6.60 13.03 12.30
CA ASP A 15 6.97 12.02 13.31
C ASP A 15 7.69 10.78 12.74
N ASP A 16 8.70 11.00 11.89
CA ASP A 16 9.49 9.96 11.21
C ASP A 16 8.70 9.01 10.28
N ALA A 17 7.43 9.35 9.98
CA ALA A 17 6.57 8.64 9.05
C ALA A 17 6.17 9.53 7.86
N VAL A 18 5.81 8.88 6.75
CA VAL A 18 5.23 9.53 5.57
C VAL A 18 3.73 9.38 5.63
N TYR A 19 3.00 10.49 5.68
CA TYR A 19 1.54 10.46 5.60
C TYR A 19 1.10 10.58 4.14
N VAL A 20 0.07 9.83 3.77
CA VAL A 20 -0.57 9.89 2.47
C VAL A 20 -2.07 10.01 2.68
N GLU A 21 -2.68 11.06 2.17
CA GLU A 21 -4.13 11.27 2.27
C GLU A 21 -4.75 11.57 0.91
N ARG A 22 -5.97 11.08 0.70
CA ARG A 22 -6.81 11.44 -0.45
C ARG A 22 -7.99 12.25 0.06
N ILE A 23 -8.14 13.44 -0.51
CA ILE A 23 -9.20 14.39 -0.19
C ILE A 23 -10.14 14.45 -1.39
N SER A 24 -11.43 14.24 -1.17
CA SER A 24 -12.45 14.34 -2.21
C SER A 24 -12.63 15.78 -2.71
N GLU A 25 -13.40 15.96 -3.79
CA GLU A 25 -13.76 17.29 -4.30
C GLU A 25 -14.58 18.14 -3.31
N SER A 26 -15.14 17.52 -2.26
CA SER A 26 -15.88 18.20 -1.20
C SER A 26 -15.00 18.56 0.02
N ASP A 27 -13.67 18.47 -0.12
CA ASP A 27 -12.69 18.63 0.96
C ASP A 27 -12.79 17.59 2.09
N ASP A 28 -13.59 16.52 1.91
CA ASP A 28 -13.65 15.40 2.85
C ASP A 28 -12.48 14.43 2.64
N LYS A 29 -11.79 14.05 3.72
CA LYS A 29 -10.77 12.99 3.70
C LYS A 29 -11.45 11.64 3.45
N VAL A 30 -11.04 10.96 2.38
CA VAL A 30 -11.59 9.65 1.98
C VAL A 30 -10.58 8.51 2.10
N PHE A 31 -9.30 8.84 2.25
CA PHE A 31 -8.22 7.89 2.51
C PHE A 31 -7.16 8.59 3.35
N GLU A 32 -6.63 7.88 4.34
CA GLU A 32 -5.48 8.30 5.13
C GLU A 32 -4.65 7.05 5.46
N ASP A 33 -3.33 7.16 5.31
CA ASP A 33 -2.39 6.12 5.69
C ASP A 33 -1.08 6.73 6.19
N LEU A 34 -0.38 6.00 7.05
CA LEU A 34 0.90 6.34 7.65
C LEU A 34 1.90 5.25 7.31
N LEU A 35 2.88 5.58 6.49
CA LEU A 35 3.89 4.65 6.00
C LEU A 35 5.22 4.89 6.71
N ALA A 36 5.90 3.81 7.10
CA ALA A 36 7.29 3.91 7.47
C ALA A 36 8.14 4.37 6.27
N PRO A 37 9.33 4.97 6.48
CA PRO A 37 10.16 5.47 5.38
C PRO A 37 10.49 4.41 4.31
N ASP A 38 10.75 3.17 4.71
CA ASP A 38 11.07 2.09 3.78
C ASP A 38 9.85 1.59 3.01
N GLU A 39 8.67 1.58 3.64
CA GLU A 39 7.40 1.27 2.99
C GLU A 39 7.03 2.34 1.95
N ALA A 40 7.20 3.61 2.31
CA ALA A 40 6.97 4.73 1.38
C ALA A 40 7.87 4.64 0.14
N ARG A 41 9.15 4.27 0.33
CA ARG A 41 10.09 4.03 -0.78
C ARG A 41 9.68 2.83 -1.64
N ALA A 42 9.22 1.74 -1.02
CA ALA A 42 8.74 0.57 -1.74
C ALA A 42 7.49 0.90 -2.58
N LEU A 43 6.56 1.66 -2.00
CA LEU A 43 5.35 2.13 -2.68
C LEU A 43 5.70 3.06 -3.85
N ALA A 44 6.63 4.01 -3.66
CA ALA A 44 7.08 4.90 -4.72
C ALA A 44 7.69 4.13 -5.92
N LYS A 45 8.53 3.12 -5.65
CA LYS A 45 9.09 2.25 -6.69
C LYS A 45 8.00 1.50 -7.46
N LEU A 46 6.99 1.00 -6.75
CA LEU A 46 5.88 0.28 -7.35
C LEU A 46 5.03 1.21 -8.23
N LEU A 47 4.70 2.41 -7.73
CA LEU A 47 3.98 3.43 -8.49
C LEU A 47 4.73 3.80 -9.77
N ASN A 48 6.04 4.01 -9.71
CA ASN A 48 6.84 4.33 -10.90
C ASN A 48 6.75 3.20 -11.94
N LYS A 49 7.03 1.96 -11.52
CA LYS A 49 6.99 0.79 -12.41
C LYS A 49 5.64 0.61 -13.11
N PHE A 50 4.54 0.85 -12.40
CA PHE A 50 3.21 0.74 -12.99
C PHE A 50 2.85 1.95 -13.87
N ALA A 51 3.37 3.14 -13.58
CA ALA A 51 3.26 4.30 -14.46
C ALA A 51 4.03 4.09 -15.77
N ASP A 52 5.28 3.64 -15.69
CA ASP A 52 6.12 3.28 -16.85
C ASP A 52 5.38 2.27 -17.75
N LYS A 53 4.89 1.19 -17.15
CA LYS A 53 4.11 0.17 -17.88
C LYS A 53 2.81 0.72 -18.48
N ALA A 54 2.15 1.67 -17.80
CA ALA A 54 0.95 2.31 -18.33
C ALA A 54 1.25 3.17 -19.55
N GLU A 55 2.35 3.94 -19.54
CA GLU A 55 2.84 4.67 -20.71
C GLU A 55 3.20 3.74 -21.86
N GLU A 56 3.96 2.67 -21.60
CA GLU A 56 4.30 1.65 -22.61
C GLU A 56 3.04 1.00 -23.21
N SER A 57 2.00 0.80 -22.41
CA SER A 57 0.74 0.21 -22.88
C SER A 57 -0.16 1.21 -23.64
N GLY A 58 0.03 2.52 -23.42
CA GLY A 58 -0.72 3.60 -24.06
C GLY A 58 -0.06 4.17 -25.32
N GLY A 59 1.24 3.92 -25.51
CA GLY A 59 2.08 4.52 -26.55
C GLY A 59 2.52 3.55 -27.64
N SER A 60 1.61 3.06 -28.47
CA SER A 60 1.94 2.61 -29.84
C SER A 60 1.57 3.70 -30.85
N SER A 61 2.16 4.89 -30.68
CA SER A 61 2.17 5.94 -31.71
C SER A 61 3.07 7.12 -31.30
N ASP A 62 4.38 6.92 -31.23
CA ASP A 62 5.32 7.83 -31.93
C ASP A 62 6.72 7.20 -31.92
N SER A 63 7.11 6.67 -33.07
CA SER A 63 8.52 6.42 -33.34
C SER A 63 9.20 7.76 -33.58
N LYS A 64 10.31 7.97 -32.86
CA LYS A 64 11.50 8.82 -33.15
C LYS A 64 11.70 10.00 -32.19
N ASP A 65 12.62 9.81 -31.25
CA ASP A 65 13.93 10.46 -31.40
C ASP A 65 15.02 9.57 -30.80
N SER A 66 16.13 9.48 -31.53
CA SER A 66 17.33 8.71 -31.18
C SER A 66 18.34 9.61 -30.48
N ASP A 67 19.29 8.98 -29.78
CA ASP A 67 20.51 9.56 -29.21
C ASP A 67 20.34 10.42 -27.94
N ASP A 68 20.56 9.80 -26.78
CA ASP A 68 21.66 10.30 -25.97
C ASP A 68 22.49 9.13 -25.43
N LYS A 69 23.79 9.28 -25.62
CA LYS A 69 24.80 8.25 -25.51
C LYS A 69 25.23 8.10 -24.06
N ASP A 70 25.48 6.86 -23.68
CA ASP A 70 26.68 6.42 -23.00
C ASP A 70 27.46 7.53 -22.24
N SER A 71 27.28 7.56 -20.93
CA SER A 71 28.28 8.09 -20.01
C SER A 71 28.57 7.02 -18.96
N ASP A 72 29.18 5.94 -19.43
CA ASP A 72 30.12 5.14 -18.66
C ASP A 72 31.34 6.05 -18.37
N ASP A 73 31.36 6.71 -17.20
CA ASP A 73 32.60 7.21 -16.59
C ASP A 73 32.41 7.49 -15.10
N GLU A 74 33.50 7.27 -14.37
CA GLU A 74 33.76 7.45 -12.93
C GLU A 74 33.31 6.30 -11.99
N ASP A 75 34.19 5.58 -11.30
CA ASP A 75 35.65 5.66 -11.19
C ASP A 75 36.11 4.36 -10.52
N GLY A 76 37.29 3.87 -10.92
CA GLY A 76 37.88 2.67 -10.35
C GLY A 76 38.26 2.90 -8.89
N SER A 77 37.73 2.05 -8.00
CA SER A 77 38.40 1.77 -6.73
C SER A 77 38.69 0.28 -6.67
N ASP A 78 39.86 -0.01 -7.22
CA ASP A 78 40.73 -1.12 -6.86
C ASP A 78 40.79 -1.26 -5.33
N GLY A 79 40.46 -2.45 -4.85
CA GLY A 79 40.29 -2.76 -3.44
C GLY A 79 40.24 -4.27 -3.27
N GLU A 80 41.27 -4.93 -3.79
CA GLU A 80 41.63 -6.29 -3.41
C GLU A 80 41.86 -6.31 -1.89
N ASP A 81 40.98 -6.96 -1.14
CA ASP A 81 41.37 -7.55 0.15
C ASP A 81 40.89 -9.00 0.15
N ASP A 82 41.88 -9.82 -0.11
CA ASP A 82 41.94 -11.25 0.01
C ASP A 82 41.65 -11.65 1.48
N SER A 83 41.38 -12.95 1.63
CA SER A 83 41.62 -13.75 2.83
C SER A 83 40.45 -13.92 3.80
N ASP A 84 40.12 -15.22 3.92
CA ASP A 84 39.92 -15.95 5.18
C ASP A 84 38.70 -15.58 6.04
N ASP A 85 37.98 -16.49 6.67
CA ASP A 85 38.02 -17.93 6.88
C ASP A 85 36.81 -18.21 7.79
N GLN A 86 36.48 -19.48 7.96
CA GLN A 86 35.72 -20.04 9.08
C GLN A 86 34.18 -19.97 9.01
N ASP A 87 33.61 -21.04 8.45
CA ASP A 87 32.90 -22.07 9.23
C ASP A 87 32.58 -21.70 10.69
N ASP A 88 31.30 -21.46 10.98
CA ASP A 88 30.77 -21.74 12.32
C ASP A 88 29.34 -22.27 12.17
N GLU A 89 29.19 -23.51 12.61
CA GLU A 89 27.96 -24.26 12.78
C GLU A 89 27.09 -23.53 13.82
N ASP A 90 25.82 -23.26 13.53
CA ASP A 90 24.84 -23.11 14.61
C ASP A 90 23.58 -23.89 14.27
N ASP A 91 23.56 -25.06 14.90
CA ASP A 91 22.49 -26.00 15.07
C ASP A 91 21.34 -25.30 15.82
N SER A 92 20.21 -25.08 15.15
CA SER A 92 18.96 -24.71 15.82
C SER A 92 17.96 -25.86 15.65
N ASP A 93 18.17 -26.87 16.48
CA ASP A 93 17.13 -27.69 17.12
C ASP A 93 16.16 -26.78 17.93
N ASP A 94 15.00 -27.32 18.34
CA ASP A 94 13.82 -26.71 19.02
C ASP A 94 12.81 -25.99 18.09
N ASP A 95 11.54 -26.37 18.00
CA ASP A 95 10.74 -27.31 18.78
C ASP A 95 9.47 -27.65 17.97
N GLU A 96 9.19 -28.93 17.81
CA GLU A 96 7.85 -29.43 17.48
C GLU A 96 7.03 -29.43 18.78
N ASP A 97 6.21 -28.40 19.02
CA ASP A 97 5.15 -28.48 20.04
C ASP A 97 3.77 -28.55 19.38
N ASP A 98 3.33 -29.79 19.29
CA ASP A 98 1.98 -30.26 19.03
C ASP A 98 1.11 -30.00 20.27
N SER A 99 0.10 -29.14 20.16
CA SER A 99 -1.05 -29.15 21.07
C SER A 99 -2.31 -28.68 20.36
N ASP A 100 -2.96 -29.67 19.75
CA ASP A 100 -4.42 -29.83 19.70
C ASP A 100 -5.08 -29.41 21.03
N ASP A 101 -6.01 -28.45 21.00
CA ASP A 101 -7.13 -28.38 21.96
C ASP A 101 -8.29 -27.55 21.36
N ASP A 102 -9.17 -28.30 20.72
CA ASP A 102 -10.60 -28.41 21.00
C ASP A 102 -11.47 -27.14 21.25
N GLU A 103 -12.53 -27.09 20.44
CA GLU A 103 -13.94 -26.79 20.77
C GLU A 103 -14.30 -25.71 21.81
N GLU A 104 -15.16 -24.77 21.38
CA GLU A 104 -16.55 -24.57 21.86
C GLU A 104 -17.02 -23.18 21.36
N ASP A 105 -17.82 -23.09 20.29
CA ASP A 105 -19.29 -23.17 20.29
C ASP A 105 -19.99 -22.07 21.15
N LYS A 106 -21.09 -21.54 20.60
CA LYS A 106 -22.20 -20.82 21.26
C LYS A 106 -22.11 -19.28 21.34
N LYS A 107 -22.74 -18.58 20.37
CA LYS A 107 -24.20 -18.28 20.40
C LYS A 107 -24.63 -17.21 19.41
N ASP A 108 -25.58 -17.63 18.56
CA ASP A 108 -26.76 -16.88 18.12
C ASP A 108 -27.17 -15.73 19.05
N GLU A 109 -27.35 -14.53 18.48
CA GLU A 109 -28.50 -13.71 18.82
C GLU A 109 -29.06 -13.00 17.57
N LYS A 110 -29.86 -13.76 16.82
CA LYS A 110 -31.01 -13.20 16.11
C LYS A 110 -32.00 -12.60 17.11
N ASP A 111 -32.91 -11.78 16.57
CA ASP A 111 -34.22 -11.39 17.10
C ASP A 111 -34.33 -10.07 17.89
N LYS A 112 -34.76 -9.00 17.19
CA LYS A 112 -36.19 -8.57 17.10
C LYS A 112 -36.28 -7.16 16.49
N LYS A 113 -36.84 -7.01 15.29
CA LYS A 113 -38.27 -6.83 14.99
C LYS A 113 -38.96 -5.63 15.67
N ASP A 114 -39.52 -4.80 14.80
CA ASP A 114 -40.78 -4.06 14.95
C ASP A 114 -40.86 -2.91 15.96
N LYS A 115 -40.82 -1.67 15.45
CA LYS A 115 -41.91 -0.71 15.69
C LYS A 115 -42.26 0.08 14.44
N LYS A 116 -43.21 -0.49 13.70
CA LYS A 116 -44.17 0.22 12.88
C LYS A 116 -45.27 0.77 13.79
N ASP A 117 -45.19 2.05 14.13
CA ASP A 117 -46.34 2.82 14.63
C ASP A 117 -46.58 3.96 13.62
N LYS A 118 -47.53 3.80 12.70
CA LYS A 118 -48.94 4.23 12.83
C LYS A 118 -49.04 5.74 13.11
N LYS A 119 -49.43 6.57 12.14
CA LYS A 119 -50.80 6.73 11.59
C LYS A 119 -51.43 8.01 12.14
N ASP A 120 -51.78 8.89 11.21
CA ASP A 120 -52.81 9.94 11.25
C ASP A 120 -52.77 11.03 12.33
N LYS A 121 -52.65 12.29 11.87
CA LYS A 121 -53.73 13.28 12.10
C LYS A 121 -53.66 14.46 11.12
N LYS A 122 -54.76 14.59 10.36
CA LYS A 122 -55.31 15.80 9.75
C LYS A 122 -55.60 16.89 10.80
N ASN A 123 -55.86 18.10 10.28
CA ASN A 123 -56.55 19.29 10.85
C ASN A 123 -55.58 20.42 11.23
N ASP A 124 -55.52 21.49 10.43
CA ASP A 124 -56.35 22.72 10.48
C ASP A 124 -55.60 23.80 11.27
N ASP A 125 -54.93 24.72 10.56
CA ASP A 125 -55.15 26.18 10.60
C ASP A 125 -54.35 26.84 9.45
#